data_AF-A0A2T2TG76-F1
#
_entry.id   AF-A0A2T2TG76-F1
#
_cell.length_a   1.000
_cell.length_b   1.000
_cell.length_c   1.000
_cell.angle_alpha   90.00
_cell.angle_beta   90.00
_cell.angle_gamma   90.00
#
_symmetry.space_group_name_H-M   'P 1'
#
loop_
_entity.id
_entity.type
_entity.pdbx_description
1 polymer ?
#
loop_
_entity_poly.entity_id
_entity_poly.type
_entity_poly.pdbx_seq_one_letter_code
_entity_poly.pdbx_strand_id
1 'polypeptide(L)'
;MTDRRRRRPVVAVSLGDPGGIGPEVALKAVADDTLRRRARLLLVGSAAVLRRHAEALGRALPPLAVARQAPPLDGETAFAEDDSENGSTGGPLHVLDVAEDGAPSFSFGDVSAAGGRLSMRAVERAVDLCRTGVADAMTTA
;
A
#
# COMPACT_ATOMS: atom_id res chain seq x y z
N MET A 1 -24.36 -6.22 -10.73
CA MET A 1 -23.64 -6.64 -9.52
C MET A 1 -22.53 -7.57 -9.97
N THR A 2 -21.34 -7.04 -10.23
CA THR A 2 -20.18 -7.76 -10.78
C THR A 2 -19.78 -8.90 -9.84
N ASP A 3 -19.53 -10.09 -10.39
CA ASP A 3 -19.19 -11.29 -9.60
C ASP A 3 -17.83 -11.11 -8.90
N ARG A 4 -17.88 -10.65 -7.65
CA ARG A 4 -16.71 -10.47 -6.77
C ARG A 4 -15.94 -11.77 -6.52
N ARG A 5 -16.51 -12.94 -6.80
CA ARG A 5 -15.85 -14.24 -6.58
C ARG A 5 -14.80 -14.59 -7.63
N ARG A 6 -14.78 -13.91 -8.78
CA ARG A 6 -13.87 -14.20 -9.90
C ARG A 6 -12.66 -13.27 -10.04
N ARG A 7 -12.55 -12.22 -9.22
CA ARG A 7 -11.43 -11.25 -9.29
C ARG A 7 -10.47 -11.41 -8.10
N ARG A 8 -9.20 -11.04 -8.28
CA ARG A 8 -8.23 -10.92 -7.18
C ARG A 8 -8.76 -9.89 -6.14
N PRO A 9 -8.85 -10.23 -4.84
CA PRO A 9 -9.33 -9.30 -3.81
C PRO A 9 -8.41 -8.08 -3.69
N VAL A 10 -8.98 -6.90 -3.42
CA VAL A 10 -8.19 -5.74 -2.94
C VAL A 10 -7.93 -5.91 -1.46
N VAL A 11 -6.65 -5.88 -1.07
CA VAL A 11 -6.24 -5.89 0.33
C VAL A 11 -5.62 -4.53 0.66
N ALA A 12 -6.24 -3.79 1.57
CA ALA A 12 -5.67 -2.58 2.13
C ALA A 12 -4.61 -2.95 3.18
N VAL A 13 -3.36 -2.56 2.96
CA VAL A 13 -2.23 -2.83 3.85
C VAL A 13 -1.88 -1.54 4.58
N SER A 14 -2.21 -1.41 5.86
CA SER A 14 -1.76 -0.26 6.64
C SER A 14 -0.29 -0.40 6.98
N LEU A 15 0.52 0.63 6.67
CA LEU A 15 1.99 0.56 6.77
C LEU A 15 2.55 0.55 8.20
N GLY A 16 1.74 0.94 9.19
CA GLY A 16 2.18 0.99 10.58
C GLY A 16 3.05 2.20 10.90
N ASP A 17 3.88 2.06 11.94
CA ASP A 17 4.79 3.11 12.39
C ASP A 17 5.96 3.31 11.38
N PRO A 18 6.30 4.56 11.03
CA PRO A 18 7.36 4.84 10.06
C PRO A 18 8.77 4.42 10.51
N GLY A 19 9.05 4.44 11.82
CA GLY A 19 10.32 3.97 12.39
C GLY A 19 10.38 2.45 12.58
N GLY A 20 9.23 1.76 12.51
CA GLY A 20 9.15 0.30 12.58
C GLY A 20 9.52 -0.40 11.27
N ILE A 21 9.37 -1.73 11.25
CA ILE A 21 9.67 -2.58 10.07
C ILE A 21 8.48 -2.73 9.11
N GLY A 22 7.29 -2.30 9.51
CA GLY A 22 6.05 -2.47 8.74
C GLY A 22 6.16 -2.00 7.27
N PRO A 23 6.70 -0.80 6.99
CA PRO A 23 6.87 -0.34 5.62
C PRO A 23 7.85 -1.22 4.80
N GLU A 24 8.93 -1.72 5.39
CA GLU A 24 9.85 -2.68 4.74
C GLU A 24 9.13 -4.00 4.37
N VAL A 25 8.36 -4.56 5.31
CA VAL A 25 7.62 -5.81 5.09
C VAL A 25 6.58 -5.61 3.98
N ALA A 26 5.88 -4.47 3.98
CA ALA A 26 4.95 -4.12 2.91
C ALA A 26 5.65 -4.01 1.54
N LEU A 27 6.83 -3.41 1.47
CA LEU A 27 7.64 -3.33 0.25
C LEU A 27 8.07 -4.71 -0.28
N LYS A 28 8.44 -5.62 0.62
CA LYS A 28 8.76 -7.01 0.26
C LYS A 28 7.52 -7.76 -0.24
N ALA A 29 6.37 -7.55 0.40
CA ALA A 29 5.11 -8.18 0.03
C ALA A 29 4.63 -7.74 -1.37
N VAL A 30 4.72 -6.45 -1.70
CA VAL A 30 4.35 -5.95 -3.03
C VAL A 30 5.33 -6.41 -4.11
N ALA A 31 6.57 -6.73 -3.75
CA ALA A 31 7.55 -7.30 -4.67
C ALA A 31 7.38 -8.82 -4.91
N ASP A 32 6.54 -9.51 -4.13
CA ASP A 32 6.31 -10.95 -4.28
C ASP A 32 5.27 -11.25 -5.38
N ASP A 33 5.71 -11.86 -6.49
CA ASP A 33 4.83 -12.23 -7.61
C ASP A 33 3.74 -13.23 -7.19
N THR A 34 4.02 -14.09 -6.22
CA THR A 34 3.05 -15.07 -5.70
C THR A 34 1.91 -14.37 -4.97
N LEU A 35 2.20 -13.30 -4.22
CA LEU A 35 1.19 -12.46 -3.60
C LEU A 35 0.43 -11.63 -4.64
N ARG A 36 1.12 -11.03 -5.60
CA ARG A 36 0.48 -10.26 -6.69
C ARG A 36 -0.51 -11.09 -7.51
N ARG A 37 -0.22 -12.38 -7.75
CA ARG A 37 -1.17 -13.30 -8.40
C ARG A 37 -2.42 -13.61 -7.55
N ARG A 38 -2.36 -13.43 -6.23
CA ARG A 38 -3.45 -13.77 -5.29
C ARG A 38 -4.26 -12.57 -4.82
N ALA A 39 -3.66 -11.38 -4.76
CA ALA A 39 -4.30 -10.19 -4.22
C ALA A 39 -3.75 -8.92 -4.89
N ARG A 40 -4.59 -7.88 -4.90
CA ARG A 40 -4.22 -6.52 -5.31
C ARG A 40 -3.95 -5.72 -4.05
N LEU A 41 -2.70 -5.33 -3.83
CA LEU A 41 -2.31 -4.65 -2.60
C LEU A 41 -2.44 -3.14 -2.78
N LEU A 42 -3.24 -2.51 -1.92
CA LEU A 42 -3.30 -1.05 -1.77
C LEU A 42 -2.58 -0.68 -0.48
N LEU A 43 -1.44 0.00 -0.58
CA LEU A 43 -0.73 0.46 0.61
C LEU A 43 -1.41 1.70 1.18
N VAL A 44 -1.64 1.74 2.49
CA VAL A 44 -2.26 2.85 3.20
C VAL A 44 -1.27 3.37 4.23
N GLY A 45 -0.81 4.61 4.09
CA GLY A 45 0.25 5.16 4.94
C GLY A 45 0.88 6.40 4.35
N SER A 46 2.20 6.48 4.26
CA SER A 46 2.89 7.61 3.62
C SER A 46 3.81 7.15 2.49
N ALA A 47 3.66 7.76 1.31
CA ALA A 47 4.52 7.47 0.17
C ALA A 47 5.97 7.90 0.43
N ALA A 48 6.19 8.96 1.20
CA ALA A 48 7.54 9.40 1.56
C ALA A 48 8.23 8.44 2.54
N VAL A 49 7.49 7.84 3.47
CA VAL A 49 8.01 6.74 4.33
C VAL A 49 8.42 5.55 3.48
N LEU A 50 7.57 5.12 2.53
CA LEU A 50 7.92 4.01 1.60
C LEU A 50 9.18 4.30 0.80
N ARG A 51 9.34 5.51 0.26
CA ARG A 51 10.55 5.91 -0.47
C ARG A 51 11.81 5.79 0.40
N ARG A 52 11.74 6.28 1.64
CA ARG A 52 12.86 6.21 2.58
C ARG A 52 13.22 4.78 2.99
N HIS A 53 12.22 3.92 3.20
CA HIS A 53 12.44 2.50 3.45
C HIS A 53 13.05 1.80 2.23
N ALA A 54 12.56 2.09 1.01
CA ALA A 54 13.12 1.51 -0.21
C ALA A 54 14.58 1.92 -0.44
N GLU A 55 14.91 3.18 -0.19
CA GLU A 55 16.29 3.69 -0.22
C GLU A 55 17.18 2.95 0.78
N ALA A 56 16.74 2.83 2.04
CA ALA A 56 17.49 2.10 3.07
C ALA A 56 17.70 0.61 2.73
N LEU A 57 16.76 0.01 1.99
CA LEU A 57 16.86 -1.36 1.50
C LEU A 57 17.68 -1.51 0.21
N GLY A 58 18.11 -0.42 -0.41
CA GLY A 58 18.76 -0.44 -1.72
C GLY A 58 17.85 -0.99 -2.83
N ARG A 59 16.53 -0.79 -2.71
CA ARG A 59 15.52 -1.32 -3.65
C ARG A 59 14.94 -0.22 -4.53
N ALA A 60 14.89 -0.48 -5.83
CA ALA A 60 14.12 0.35 -6.75
C ALA A 60 12.62 0.17 -6.48
N LEU A 61 11.90 1.28 -6.41
CA LEU A 61 10.44 1.26 -6.38
C LEU A 61 9.89 1.26 -7.80
N PRO A 62 8.82 0.49 -8.08
CA PRO A 62 8.01 0.76 -9.26
C PRO A 62 7.40 2.17 -9.15
N PRO A 63 6.90 2.75 -10.25
CA PRO A 63 6.17 4.02 -10.18
C PRO A 63 5.08 3.97 -9.10
N LEU A 64 5.06 4.96 -8.21
CA LEU A 64 4.04 5.04 -7.17
C LEU A 64 2.81 5.80 -7.71
N ALA A 65 1.67 5.14 -7.76
CA ALA A 65 0.37 5.78 -7.97
C ALA A 65 -0.14 6.30 -6.62
N VAL A 66 0.27 7.52 -6.25
CA VAL A 66 -0.07 8.12 -4.96
C VAL A 66 -1.37 8.90 -5.05
N ALA A 67 -2.34 8.56 -4.20
CA ALA A 67 -3.61 9.26 -4.07
C ALA A 67 -3.83 9.74 -2.63
N ARG A 68 -4.55 10.86 -2.45
CA ARG A 68 -4.99 11.36 -1.13
C ARG A 68 -6.39 10.90 -0.76
N GLN A 69 -7.16 10.47 -1.76
CA GLN A 69 -8.49 9.94 -1.60
C GLN A 69 -8.52 8.56 -2.24
N ALA A 70 -9.40 7.71 -1.73
CA ALA A 70 -9.52 6.36 -2.25
C ALA A 70 -10.09 6.47 -3.67
N PRO A 71 -9.38 6.00 -4.71
CA PRO A 71 -10.01 5.86 -6.01
C PRO A 71 -11.12 4.81 -5.90
N PRO A 72 -12.19 4.93 -6.71
CA PRO A 72 -13.06 3.79 -6.93
C PRO A 72 -12.17 2.69 -7.57
N LEU A 73 -11.97 1.59 -6.83
CA LEU A 73 -11.19 0.43 -7.29
C LEU A 73 -12.15 -0.63 -7.83
N ASP A 74 -12.98 -0.21 -8.78
CA ASP A 74 -13.90 -1.05 -9.50
C ASP A 74 -13.19 -1.76 -10.67
N GLY A 75 -12.92 -3.06 -10.47
CA GLY A 75 -12.40 -3.94 -11.53
C GLY A 75 -10.87 -4.03 -11.60
N GLU A 76 -10.39 -4.93 -12.48
CA GLU A 76 -8.96 -5.23 -12.68
C GLU A 76 -8.17 -4.08 -13.30
N THR A 77 -8.84 -3.14 -13.96
CA THR A 77 -8.22 -2.04 -14.73
C THR A 77 -7.39 -1.09 -13.88
N ALA A 78 -7.81 -0.84 -12.63
CA ALA A 78 -7.07 0.05 -11.74
C ALA A 78 -5.70 -0.51 -11.34
N PHE A 79 -5.53 -1.83 -11.38
CA PHE A 79 -4.28 -2.54 -11.06
C PHE A 79 -3.78 -3.35 -12.27
N ALA A 80 -4.12 -2.92 -13.49
CA ALA A 80 -3.78 -3.66 -14.69
C ALA A 80 -2.25 -3.79 -14.77
N GLU A 81 -1.80 -5.04 -14.72
CA GLU A 81 -0.45 -5.41 -15.12
C GLU A 81 -0.49 -5.47 -16.65
N ASP A 82 0.53 -4.93 -17.32
CA ASP A 82 0.67 -5.08 -18.76
C ASP A 82 0.89 -6.58 -19.03
N ASP A 83 -0.14 -7.29 -19.49
CA ASP A 83 -0.16 -8.72 -19.81
C ASP A 83 0.70 -9.05 -21.06
N SER A 84 1.78 -8.32 -21.28
CA SER A 84 2.70 -8.64 -22.38
C SER A 84 3.59 -9.82 -21.97
N GLU A 85 3.68 -10.83 -22.85
CA GLU A 85 4.51 -12.05 -22.69
C GLU A 85 6.03 -11.75 -22.52
N ASN A 86 6.45 -10.49 -22.55
CA ASN A 86 7.82 -10.04 -22.41
C ASN A 86 8.05 -9.33 -21.07
N GLY A 87 8.09 -10.09 -19.97
CA GLY A 87 8.65 -9.63 -18.69
C GLY A 87 7.94 -8.43 -18.06
N SER A 88 6.88 -8.70 -17.30
CA SER A 88 6.09 -7.71 -16.56
C SER A 88 6.96 -6.76 -15.71
N THR A 89 7.13 -5.52 -16.17
CA THR A 89 7.20 -4.39 -15.24
C THR A 89 5.80 -4.22 -14.68
N GLY A 90 5.55 -4.84 -13.53
CA GLY A 90 4.26 -4.76 -12.84
C GLY A 90 3.75 -3.32 -12.76
N GLY A 91 2.43 -3.17 -12.84
CA GLY A 91 1.76 -1.86 -12.80
C GLY A 91 2.18 -1.03 -11.57
N PRO A 92 1.80 0.26 -11.53
CA PRO A 92 2.25 1.14 -10.48
C PRO A 92 1.84 0.62 -9.09
N LEU A 93 2.68 0.85 -8.09
CA LEU A 93 2.34 0.55 -6.71
C LEU A 93 1.36 1.61 -6.19
N HIS A 94 0.13 1.19 -5.90
CA HIS A 94 -0.91 2.08 -5.41
C HIS A 94 -0.70 2.40 -3.93
N VAL A 95 -0.66 3.70 -3.61
CA VAL A 95 -0.49 4.20 -2.25
C VAL A 95 -1.57 5.23 -1.95
N LEU A 96 -2.38 4.95 -0.94
CA LEU A 96 -3.25 5.95 -0.32
C LEU A 96 -2.44 6.67 0.77
N ASP A 97 -2.01 7.89 0.46
CA ASP A 97 -1.20 8.71 1.36
C ASP A 97 -2.10 9.46 2.34
N VAL A 98 -1.98 9.11 3.63
CA VAL A 98 -2.75 9.63 4.75
C VAL A 98 -1.93 10.54 5.67
N ALA A 99 -0.72 10.93 5.26
CA ALA A 99 0.12 11.82 6.05
C ALA A 99 -0.33 13.29 5.91
N GLU A 100 -0.64 13.92 7.05
CA GLU A 100 -0.81 15.38 7.16
C GLU A 100 0.56 16.06 7.14
N ASP A 101 0.66 17.18 6.40
CA ASP A 101 1.84 18.05 6.35
C ASP A 101 3.16 17.39 5.90
N GLY A 102 3.06 16.25 5.21
CA GLY A 102 4.20 15.46 4.73
C GLY A 102 4.52 14.26 5.64
N ALA A 103 5.54 13.46 5.30
CA ALA A 103 5.95 12.39 6.19
C ALA A 103 6.59 12.97 7.46
N PRO A 104 6.29 12.42 8.65
CA PRO A 104 7.01 12.81 9.85
C PRO A 104 8.49 12.47 9.68
N SER A 105 9.37 13.31 10.25
CA SER A 105 10.75 12.87 10.49
C SER A 105 10.72 11.68 11.45
N PHE A 106 11.56 10.68 11.18
CA PHE A 106 11.67 9.47 11.99
C PHE A 106 13.10 8.93 11.96
N SER A 107 13.41 8.04 12.90
CA SER A 107 14.61 7.21 12.89
C SER A 107 14.16 5.75 12.96
N PHE A 108 14.86 4.87 12.26
CA PHE A 108 14.55 3.44 12.32
C PHE A 108 14.77 2.93 13.75
N GLY A 109 13.81 2.19 14.28
CA GLY A 109 13.82 1.65 15.65
C GLY A 109 13.28 2.60 16.72
N ASP A 110 13.09 3.88 16.42
CA ASP A 110 12.62 4.87 17.40
C ASP A 110 11.10 5.07 17.34
N VAL A 111 10.46 5.00 18.51
CA VAL A 111 9.04 5.30 18.66
C VAL A 111 8.81 6.80 18.70
N SER A 112 7.78 7.29 18.03
CA SER A 112 7.40 8.70 18.10
C SER A 112 5.88 8.89 18.13
N ALA A 113 5.42 9.98 18.77
CA ALA A 113 4.01 10.31 18.77
C ALA A 113 3.47 10.62 17.36
N ALA A 114 4.31 11.21 16.50
CA ALA A 114 3.96 11.47 15.11
C ALA A 114 3.83 10.16 14.30
N GLY A 115 4.73 9.20 14.53
CA GLY A 115 4.68 7.87 13.94
C GLY A 115 3.42 7.10 14.35
N GLY A 116 3.10 7.08 15.65
CA GLY A 116 1.87 6.48 16.16
C GLY A 116 0.60 7.10 15.56
N ARG A 117 0.55 8.43 15.42
CA ARG A 117 -0.57 9.12 14.75
C ARG A 117 -0.69 8.76 13.26
N LEU A 118 0.43 8.65 12.54
CA LEU A 118 0.41 8.20 11.14
C LEU A 118 -0.09 6.75 11.03
N SER A 119 0.41 5.87 11.90
CA SER A 119 -0.01 4.46 11.96
C SER A 119 -1.51 4.33 12.18
N MET A 120 -2.07 5.05 13.18
CA MET A 120 -3.50 4.98 13.47
C MET A 120 -4.38 5.51 12.34
N ARG A 121 -3.99 6.62 11.70
CA ARG A 121 -4.71 7.13 10.52
C ARG A 121 -4.73 6.13 9.38
N ALA A 122 -3.63 5.40 9.17
CA ALA A 122 -3.57 4.36 8.15
C ALA A 122 -4.55 3.21 8.45
N VAL A 123 -4.64 2.80 9.72
CA VAL A 123 -5.60 1.78 10.18
C VAL A 123 -7.03 2.26 9.99
N GLU A 124 -7.37 3.46 10.48
CA GLU A 124 -8.71 4.06 10.35
C GLU A 124 -9.13 4.13 8.87
N ARG A 125 -8.20 4.57 8.02
CA ARG A 125 -8.49 4.66 6.58
C ARG A 125 -8.67 3.29 5.95
N ALA A 126 -7.87 2.29 6.32
CA ALA A 126 -8.04 0.91 5.84
C ALA A 126 -9.39 0.30 6.27
N VAL A 127 -9.86 0.62 7.48
CA VAL A 127 -11.20 0.26 7.95
C VAL A 127 -12.27 0.88 7.05
N ASP A 128 -12.19 2.18 6.77
CA ASP A 128 -13.16 2.88 5.91
C ASP A 128 -13.21 2.28 4.50
N LEU A 129 -12.05 1.92 3.93
CA LEU A 129 -11.98 1.26 2.63
C LEU A 129 -12.75 -0.07 2.63
N CYS A 130 -12.62 -0.86 3.69
CA CYS A 130 -13.37 -2.11 3.82
C CYS A 130 -14.87 -1.85 3.99
N ARG A 131 -15.25 -0.88 4.84
CA ARG A 131 -16.66 -0.52 5.10
C ARG A 131 -17.38 0.01 3.86
N THR A 132 -16.66 0.74 3.01
CA THR A 132 -17.18 1.32 1.76
C THR A 132 -17.09 0.36 0.57
N GLY A 133 -16.50 -0.82 0.76
CA GLY A 133 -16.34 -1.83 -0.29
C GLY A 133 -15.27 -1.51 -1.32
N VAL A 134 -14.43 -0.49 -1.08
CA VAL A 134 -13.25 -0.20 -1.91
C VAL A 134 -12.17 -1.28 -1.72
N ALA A 135 -12.00 -1.75 -0.48
CA ALA A 135 -11.18 -2.91 -0.15
C ALA A 135 -12.06 -4.11 0.24
N ASP A 136 -11.62 -5.32 -0.11
CA ASP A 136 -12.31 -6.56 0.27
C ASP A 136 -11.83 -7.08 1.63
N ALA A 137 -10.59 -6.74 2.00
CA ALA A 137 -9.99 -7.03 3.28
C ALA A 137 -8.95 -5.97 3.65
N MET A 138 -8.52 -5.99 4.91
CA MET A 138 -7.35 -5.25 5.35
C MET A 138 -6.40 -6.13 6.16
N THR A 139 -5.12 -5.77 6.13
CA THR A 139 -4.09 -6.32 7.02
C THR A 139 -3.23 -5.18 7.54
N THR A 140 -2.71 -5.36 8.75
CA THR A 140 -1.85 -4.39 9.42
C THR A 140 -0.42 -4.90 9.43
N ALA A 141 0.53 -4.05 9.05
CA ALA A 141 1.96 -4.36 9.10
C ALA A 141 2.57 -4.21 10.50
#